data_AF-A0A1Q3R1A4-F1
#
_entry.id   AF-A0A1Q3R1A4-F1
#
_cell.length_a   1.000
_cell.length_b   1.000
_cell.length_c   1.000
_cell.angle_alpha   90.00
_cell.angle_beta   90.00
_cell.angle_gamma   90.00
#
_symmetry.space_group_name_H-M   'P 1'
#
loop_
_entity.id
_entity.type
_entity.pdbx_description
1 polymer ?
#
loop_
_entity_poly.entity_id
_entity_poly.type
_entity_poly.pdbx_seq_one_letter_code
_entity_poly.pdbx_strand_id
1 'polypeptide(L)'
;MHRTARPGSRRRHQRGVVLAMSLVLLAILSLVALYAMRGSILGEQVSKNIRANEVASQAAETALRYCEDRVRTAQALTIIDAPVALTPGELPDQWQTRANWFDNAVSNEIPADQLVAANMRPLPVRPRCIVERFTLPPAPGEDRRAVAFMQPHLITAIGFSADYERDASNRAISGGETWLQSILIP
;
A
#
# COMPACT_ATOMS: atom_id res chain seq x y z
N MET A 1 32.68 -94.70 -0.08
CA MET A 1 32.99 -93.41 0.56
C MET A 1 32.76 -92.29 -0.46
N HIS A 2 31.62 -91.58 -0.41
CA HIS A 2 31.33 -90.44 -1.29
C HIS A 2 31.18 -89.16 -0.45
N ARG A 3 32.11 -88.21 -0.61
CA ARG A 3 31.97 -86.84 -0.10
C ARG A 3 31.39 -85.97 -1.21
N THR A 4 30.16 -85.52 -1.05
CA THR A 4 29.56 -84.47 -1.89
C THR A 4 29.96 -83.09 -1.35
N ALA A 5 30.76 -82.36 -2.12
CA ALA A 5 31.08 -80.96 -1.85
C ALA A 5 29.87 -80.07 -2.19
N ARG A 6 29.44 -79.22 -1.25
CA ARG A 6 28.41 -78.19 -1.48
C ARG A 6 29.06 -76.92 -2.04
N PRO A 7 28.52 -76.28 -3.10
CA PRO A 7 29.05 -75.03 -3.61
C PRO A 7 28.68 -73.88 -2.68
N GLY A 8 29.68 -73.18 -2.16
CA GLY A 8 29.49 -71.95 -1.40
C GLY A 8 28.97 -70.84 -2.32
N SER A 9 27.75 -70.35 -2.06
CA SER A 9 27.24 -69.17 -2.75
C SER A 9 28.06 -67.95 -2.33
N ARG A 10 28.82 -67.40 -3.29
CA ARG A 10 29.46 -66.10 -3.15
C ARG A 10 28.35 -65.05 -3.08
N ARG A 11 27.96 -64.65 -1.87
CA ARG A 11 27.12 -63.46 -1.65
C ARG A 11 27.91 -62.23 -2.11
N ARG A 12 27.64 -61.83 -3.34
CA ARG A 12 28.20 -60.64 -3.98
C ARG A 12 27.80 -59.42 -3.15
N HIS A 13 28.78 -58.59 -2.82
CA HIS A 13 28.63 -57.38 -2.00
C HIS A 13 27.81 -56.30 -2.72
N GLN A 14 26.49 -56.47 -2.82
CA GLN A 14 25.56 -55.48 -3.40
C GLN A 14 24.77 -54.72 -2.31
N ARG A 15 25.41 -54.36 -1.19
CA ARG A 15 24.75 -53.61 -0.10
C ARG A 15 24.93 -52.09 -0.16
N GLY A 16 25.81 -51.57 -1.03
CA GLY A 16 26.04 -50.11 -1.14
C GLY A 16 25.13 -49.37 -2.14
N VAL A 17 24.77 -50.00 -3.26
CA VAL A 17 24.04 -49.34 -4.35
C VAL A 17 22.61 -48.99 -3.98
N VAL A 18 21.93 -49.85 -3.20
CA VAL A 18 20.54 -49.64 -2.78
C VAL A 18 20.42 -48.38 -1.92
N LEU A 19 21.37 -48.17 -0.99
CA LEU A 19 21.39 -46.98 -0.15
C LEU A 19 21.59 -45.71 -0.99
N ALA A 20 22.56 -45.72 -1.91
CA ALA A 20 22.82 -44.58 -2.79
C ALA A 20 21.60 -44.22 -3.66
N MET A 21 20.95 -45.23 -4.25
CA MET A 21 19.72 -45.02 -5.05
C MET A 21 18.58 -44.48 -4.20
N SER A 22 18.38 -45.02 -2.98
CA SER A 22 17.35 -44.51 -2.07
C SER A 22 17.58 -43.05 -1.69
N LEU A 23 18.83 -42.65 -1.47
CA LEU A 23 19.19 -41.28 -1.12
C LEU A 23 18.97 -40.31 -2.29
N VAL A 24 19.31 -40.73 -3.52
CA VAL A 24 19.02 -39.95 -4.73
C VAL A 24 17.51 -39.77 -4.92
N LEU A 25 16.73 -40.83 -4.77
CA LEU A 25 15.26 -40.75 -4.90
C LEU A 25 14.65 -39.85 -3.83
N LEU A 26 15.09 -39.97 -2.57
CA LEU A 26 14.66 -39.10 -1.48
C LEU A 26 15.02 -37.63 -1.74
N ALA A 27 16.22 -37.36 -2.27
CA ALA A 27 16.64 -36.00 -2.62
C ALA A 27 15.76 -35.40 -3.72
N ILE A 28 15.45 -36.17 -4.77
CA ILE A 28 14.56 -35.74 -5.86
C ILE A 28 13.16 -35.42 -5.32
N LEU A 29 12.56 -36.32 -4.54
CA LEU A 29 11.24 -36.11 -3.94
C LEU A 29 11.21 -34.88 -3.04
N SER A 30 12.27 -34.67 -2.24
CA SER A 30 12.40 -33.50 -1.38
C SER A 30 12.46 -32.20 -2.17
N LEU A 31 13.22 -32.16 -3.27
CA LEU A 31 13.31 -31.00 -4.15
C LEU A 31 11.96 -30.67 -4.81
N VAL A 32 11.22 -31.69 -5.27
CA VAL A 32 9.89 -31.51 -5.85
C VAL A 32 8.91 -30.97 -4.81
N ALA A 33 8.92 -31.52 -3.59
CA ALA A 33 8.08 -31.03 -2.50
C ALA A 33 8.38 -29.57 -2.14
N LEU A 34 9.67 -29.21 -2.02
CA LEU A 34 10.10 -27.84 -1.75
C LEU A 34 9.68 -26.87 -2.87
N TYR A 35 9.81 -27.28 -4.13
CA TYR A 35 9.40 -26.46 -5.28
C TYR A 35 7.90 -26.17 -5.25
N ALA A 36 7.07 -27.19 -4.98
CA ALA A 36 5.62 -27.02 -4.83
C ALA A 36 5.25 -26.07 -3.67
N MET A 37 5.90 -26.20 -2.52
CA MET A 37 5.66 -25.32 -1.35
C MET A 37 6.01 -23.86 -1.63
N ARG A 38 7.13 -23.60 -2.32
CA ARG A 38 7.56 -22.24 -2.66
C ARG A 38 6.51 -21.49 -3.49
N GLY A 39 5.88 -22.16 -4.45
CA GLY A 39 4.81 -21.56 -5.26
C GLY A 39 3.63 -21.08 -4.42
N SER A 40 3.19 -21.91 -3.46
CA SER A 40 2.09 -21.56 -2.55
C SER A 40 2.42 -20.35 -1.66
N ILE A 41 3.65 -20.29 -1.13
CA ILE A 41 4.08 -19.19 -0.27
C ILE A 41 4.11 -17.87 -1.05
N LEU A 42 4.65 -17.89 -2.27
CA LEU A 42 4.67 -16.71 -3.13
C LEU A 42 3.26 -16.23 -3.48
N GLY A 43 2.35 -17.16 -3.80
CA GLY A 43 0.95 -16.84 -4.07
C GLY A 43 0.25 -16.18 -2.88
N GLU A 44 0.49 -16.69 -1.66
CA GLU A 44 -0.05 -16.10 -0.43
C GLU A 44 0.48 -14.68 -0.19
N GLN A 45 1.77 -14.44 -0.40
CA GLN A 45 2.36 -13.10 -0.24
C GLN A 45 1.80 -12.09 -1.23
N VAL A 46 1.67 -12.48 -2.52
CA VAL A 46 1.08 -11.61 -3.54
C VAL A 46 -0.39 -11.32 -3.22
N SER A 47 -1.16 -12.33 -2.83
CA SER A 47 -2.57 -12.15 -2.44
C SER A 47 -2.72 -11.22 -1.22
N LYS A 48 -1.82 -11.33 -0.23
CA LYS A 48 -1.79 -10.41 0.92
C LYS A 48 -1.49 -8.98 0.49
N ASN A 49 -0.50 -8.77 -0.38
CA ASN A 49 -0.14 -7.44 -0.87
C ASN A 49 -1.28 -6.79 -1.68
N ILE A 50 -1.94 -7.54 -2.57
CA ILE A 50 -3.11 -7.06 -3.34
C ILE A 50 -4.20 -6.61 -2.38
N ARG A 51 -4.56 -7.45 -1.40
CA ARG A 51 -5.58 -7.10 -0.41
C ARG A 51 -5.20 -5.87 0.42
N ALA A 52 -3.93 -5.73 0.80
CA ALA A 52 -3.45 -4.56 1.53
C ALA A 52 -3.59 -3.28 0.69
N ASN A 53 -3.26 -3.33 -0.61
CA ASN A 53 -3.43 -2.22 -1.53
C ASN A 53 -4.90 -1.88 -1.79
N GLU A 54 -5.78 -2.88 -1.92
CA GLU A 54 -7.23 -2.66 -2.05
C GLU A 54 -7.80 -1.91 -0.84
N VAL A 55 -7.42 -2.33 0.38
CA VAL A 55 -7.83 -1.67 1.63
C VAL A 55 -7.29 -0.24 1.69
N ALA A 56 -6.01 -0.04 1.39
CA ALA A 56 -5.40 1.29 1.36
C ALA A 56 -6.08 2.21 0.32
N SER A 57 -6.41 1.67 -0.86
CA SER A 57 -7.10 2.40 -1.92
C SER A 57 -8.52 2.79 -1.51
N GLN A 58 -9.28 1.86 -0.92
CA GLN A 58 -10.62 2.14 -0.42
C GLN A 58 -10.60 3.21 0.69
N ALA A 59 -9.61 3.16 1.57
CA ALA A 59 -9.42 4.14 2.63
C ALA A 59 -9.07 5.53 2.06
N ALA A 60 -8.19 5.59 1.05
CA ALA A 60 -7.82 6.82 0.35
C ALA A 60 -9.02 7.43 -0.38
N GLU A 61 -9.82 6.62 -1.07
CA GLU A 61 -11.03 7.07 -1.78
C GLU A 61 -12.08 7.59 -0.80
N THR A 62 -12.23 6.94 0.36
CA THR A 62 -13.11 7.42 1.43
C THR A 62 -12.67 8.79 1.95
N ALA A 63 -11.37 8.97 2.19
CA ALA A 63 -10.83 10.26 2.61
C ALA A 63 -11.00 11.35 1.55
N LEU A 64 -10.74 11.03 0.28
CA LEU A 64 -10.92 11.94 -0.83
C LEU A 64 -12.37 12.42 -0.93
N ARG A 65 -13.32 11.48 -0.96
CA ARG A 65 -14.76 11.78 -1.04
C ARG A 65 -15.24 12.60 0.15
N TYR A 66 -14.80 12.26 1.36
CA TYR A 66 -15.17 13.01 2.56
C TYR A 66 -14.71 14.47 2.45
N CYS A 67 -13.45 14.71 2.07
CA CYS A 67 -12.91 16.06 2.01
C CYS A 67 -13.48 16.87 0.84
N GLU A 68 -13.72 16.24 -0.31
CA GLU A 68 -14.45 16.86 -1.41
C GLU A 68 -15.86 17.30 -0.99
N ASP A 69 -16.62 16.44 -0.29
CA ASP A 69 -17.95 16.78 0.21
C ASP A 69 -17.92 17.95 1.19
N ARG A 70 -16.98 17.94 2.15
CA ARG A 70 -16.82 19.05 3.12
C ARG A 70 -16.50 20.37 2.41
N VAL A 71 -15.61 20.35 1.41
CA VAL A 71 -15.28 21.55 0.62
C VAL A 71 -16.50 22.03 -0.18
N ARG A 72 -17.22 21.14 -0.88
CA ARG A 72 -18.41 21.49 -1.67
C ARG A 72 -19.55 22.04 -0.82
N THR A 73 -19.72 21.52 0.39
CA THR A 73 -20.80 21.93 1.30
C THR A 73 -20.38 23.04 2.28
N ALA A 74 -19.18 23.58 2.13
CA ALA A 74 -18.59 24.60 3.02
C ALA A 74 -18.65 24.23 4.52
N GLN A 75 -18.51 22.94 4.82
CA GLN A 75 -18.45 22.44 6.19
C GLN A 75 -17.04 22.59 6.77
N ALA A 76 -16.95 22.57 8.10
CA ALA A 76 -15.67 22.75 8.80
C ALA A 76 -14.65 21.69 8.39
N LEU A 77 -13.51 22.16 7.87
CA LEU A 77 -12.36 21.38 7.44
C LEU A 77 -11.11 22.25 7.52
N THR A 78 -9.95 21.68 7.86
CA THR A 78 -8.66 22.36 7.75
C THR A 78 -8.32 22.52 6.27
N ILE A 79 -8.20 23.77 5.81
CA ILE A 79 -7.78 24.14 4.46
C ILE A 79 -6.54 25.02 4.57
N ILE A 80 -5.52 24.69 3.79
CA ILE A 80 -4.26 25.45 3.73
C ILE A 80 -4.33 26.36 2.52
N ASP A 81 -4.17 27.67 2.72
CA ASP A 81 -4.02 28.58 1.60
C ASP A 81 -2.56 28.52 1.11
N ALA A 82 -2.39 28.13 -0.15
CA ALA A 82 -1.10 28.11 -0.80
C ALA A 82 -0.56 29.55 -0.95
N PRO A 83 0.76 29.75 -0.88
CA PRO A 83 1.34 31.08 -1.00
C PRO A 83 1.01 31.71 -2.37
N VAL A 84 0.66 32.99 -2.37
CA VAL A 84 0.32 33.76 -3.60
C VAL A 84 1.51 33.84 -4.59
N ALA A 85 2.72 33.48 -4.13
CA ALA A 85 3.96 33.53 -4.90
C ALA A 85 4.27 32.25 -5.70
N LEU A 86 3.38 31.26 -5.75
CA LEU A 86 3.55 30.09 -6.62
C LEU A 86 3.81 30.55 -8.06
N THR A 87 4.76 29.90 -8.74
CA THR A 87 5.02 30.22 -10.15
C THR A 87 3.78 29.87 -10.99
N PRO A 88 3.50 30.62 -12.08
CA PRO A 88 2.35 30.30 -12.93
C PRO A 88 2.41 28.85 -13.43
N GLY A 89 1.41 28.04 -13.05
CA GLY A 89 1.33 26.62 -13.39
C GLY A 89 1.84 25.65 -12.33
N GLU A 90 2.32 26.15 -11.19
CA GLU A 90 2.72 25.34 -10.05
C GLU A 90 1.52 24.98 -9.16
N LEU A 91 1.49 23.73 -8.70
CA LEU A 91 0.48 23.23 -7.77
C LEU A 91 1.04 23.27 -6.33
N PRO A 92 0.19 23.41 -5.32
CA PRO A 92 0.59 23.26 -3.93
C PRO A 92 1.25 21.89 -3.65
N ASP A 93 2.18 21.87 -2.71
CA ASP A 93 3.08 20.75 -2.45
C ASP A 93 3.14 20.31 -0.98
N GLN A 94 2.28 20.85 -0.09
CA GLN A 94 2.29 20.48 1.33
C GLN A 94 2.07 18.98 1.52
N TRP A 95 1.32 18.34 0.62
CA TRP A 95 1.14 16.89 0.60
C TRP A 95 2.45 16.10 0.47
N GLN A 96 3.50 16.65 -0.15
CA GLN A 96 4.78 15.95 -0.33
C GLN A 96 5.56 15.82 0.98
N THR A 97 5.31 16.71 1.96
CA THR A 97 6.01 16.69 3.24
C THR A 97 5.41 15.64 4.16
N ARG A 98 6.18 14.59 4.48
CA ARG A 98 5.66 13.44 5.25
C ARG A 98 5.09 13.82 6.62
N ALA A 99 5.70 14.76 7.32
CA ALA A 99 5.27 15.19 8.65
C ALA A 99 3.84 15.78 8.64
N ASN A 100 3.45 16.43 7.55
CA ASN A 100 2.16 17.10 7.40
C ASN A 100 0.97 16.14 7.50
N TRP A 101 1.14 14.89 7.09
CA TRP A 101 0.10 13.87 7.13
C TRP A 101 -0.33 13.47 8.53
N PHE A 102 0.47 13.75 9.56
CA PHE A 102 0.11 13.43 10.95
C PHE A 102 0.01 14.67 11.83
N ASP A 103 -0.01 15.84 11.21
CA ASP A 103 -0.31 17.11 11.85
C ASP A 103 -1.78 17.48 11.58
N ASN A 104 -2.56 17.70 12.65
CA ASN A 104 -3.97 18.08 12.56
C ASN A 104 -4.17 19.54 12.12
N ALA A 105 -3.12 20.37 12.18
CA ALA A 105 -3.14 21.73 11.67
C ALA A 105 -3.01 21.79 10.14
N VAL A 106 -2.64 20.68 9.50
CA VAL A 106 -2.32 20.60 8.07
C VAL A 106 -3.16 19.54 7.36
N SER A 107 -3.36 18.39 8.00
CA SER A 107 -4.15 17.27 7.48
C SER A 107 -5.42 17.03 8.31
N ASN A 108 -6.46 16.56 7.62
CA ASN A 108 -7.73 16.19 8.21
C ASN A 108 -7.78 14.67 8.37
N GLU A 109 -7.96 14.21 9.61
CA GLU A 109 -8.18 12.79 9.88
C GLU A 109 -9.63 12.42 9.63
N ILE A 110 -9.87 11.32 8.91
CA ILE A 110 -11.24 10.89 8.67
C ILE A 110 -11.85 10.31 9.96
N PRO A 111 -13.03 10.79 10.37
CA PRO A 111 -13.72 10.27 11.56
C PRO A 111 -14.03 8.77 11.45
N ALA A 112 -13.97 8.04 12.57
CA ALA A 112 -14.13 6.58 12.56
C ALA A 112 -15.55 6.13 12.14
N ASP A 113 -16.58 6.94 12.45
CA ASP A 113 -17.97 6.75 12.01
C ASP A 113 -18.09 6.79 10.48
N GLN A 114 -17.32 7.64 9.81
CA GLN A 114 -17.29 7.71 8.34
C GLN A 114 -16.69 6.45 7.73
N LEU A 115 -15.67 5.87 8.38
CA LEU A 115 -15.07 4.60 7.94
C LEU A 115 -16.06 3.44 8.08
N VAL A 116 -16.82 3.40 9.19
CA VAL A 116 -17.87 2.41 9.41
C VAL A 116 -19.01 2.58 8.41
N ALA A 117 -19.43 3.82 8.13
CA ALA A 117 -20.44 4.12 7.12
C ALA A 117 -20.01 3.68 5.70
N ALA A 118 -18.70 3.71 5.43
CA ALA A 118 -18.10 3.18 4.19
C ALA A 118 -17.89 1.64 4.21
N ASN A 119 -18.45 0.93 5.19
CA ASN A 119 -18.30 -0.51 5.40
C ASN A 119 -16.84 -0.97 5.56
N MET A 120 -15.95 -0.09 6.04
CA MET A 120 -14.57 -0.45 6.33
C MET A 120 -14.43 -1.00 7.75
N ARG A 121 -13.49 -1.92 7.92
CA ARG A 121 -13.05 -2.36 9.25
C ARG A 121 -12.21 -1.25 9.90
N PRO A 122 -12.18 -1.17 11.23
CA PRO A 122 -11.28 -0.26 11.93
C PRO A 122 -9.83 -0.48 11.48
N LEU A 123 -9.16 0.60 11.10
CA LEU A 123 -7.76 0.61 10.69
C LEU A 123 -6.88 1.11 11.84
N PRO A 124 -5.64 0.59 12.00
CA PRO A 124 -4.72 1.06 13.04
C PRO A 124 -4.32 2.52 12.84
N VAL A 125 -4.25 2.96 11.58
CA VAL A 125 -4.06 4.35 11.18
C VAL A 125 -5.22 4.74 10.28
N ARG A 126 -5.96 5.78 10.66
CA ARG A 126 -7.10 6.26 9.87
C ARG A 126 -6.61 6.99 8.63
N PRO A 127 -7.34 6.91 7.50
CA PRO A 127 -6.98 7.67 6.32
C PRO A 127 -7.15 9.17 6.58
N ARG A 128 -6.46 9.98 5.78
CA ARG A 128 -6.36 11.42 5.98
C ARG A 128 -6.40 12.15 4.65
N CYS A 129 -6.72 13.43 4.66
CA CYS A 129 -6.59 14.29 3.48
C CYS A 129 -5.92 15.60 3.83
N ILE A 130 -5.19 16.16 2.88
CA ILE A 130 -4.68 17.53 2.89
C ILE A 130 -5.45 18.29 1.82
N VAL A 131 -5.97 19.47 2.19
CA VAL A 131 -6.73 20.34 1.30
C VAL A 131 -5.99 21.66 1.16
N GLU A 132 -5.52 21.94 -0.05
CA GLU A 132 -4.72 23.11 -0.36
C GLU A 132 -5.49 23.99 -1.36
N ARG A 133 -5.81 25.21 -0.96
CA ARG A 133 -6.45 26.19 -1.82
C ARG A 133 -5.39 27.00 -2.54
N PHE A 134 -5.52 27.16 -3.85
CA PHE A 134 -4.60 27.95 -4.66
C PHE A 134 -5.34 28.86 -5.64
N THR A 135 -4.62 29.82 -6.20
CA THR A 135 -5.14 30.74 -7.22
C THR A 135 -4.54 30.40 -8.56
N LEU A 136 -5.36 30.39 -9.62
CA LEU A 136 -4.86 30.25 -10.97
C LEU A 136 -4.25 31.57 -11.46
N PRO A 137 -3.13 31.53 -12.21
CA PRO A 137 -2.62 32.73 -12.85
C PRO A 137 -3.63 33.26 -13.89
N PRO A 138 -3.77 34.58 -14.07
CA PRO A 138 -4.60 35.14 -15.13
C PRO A 138 -4.11 34.69 -16.50
N ALA A 139 -5.04 34.50 -17.45
CA ALA A 139 -4.68 34.38 -18.84
C ALA A 139 -3.99 35.67 -19.34
N PRO A 140 -3.15 35.58 -20.39
CA PRO A 140 -2.53 36.78 -20.97
C PRO A 140 -3.58 37.81 -21.38
N GLY A 141 -3.51 39.02 -20.81
CA GLY A 141 -4.47 40.10 -21.06
C GLY A 141 -5.68 40.13 -20.13
N GLU A 142 -5.79 39.20 -19.19
CA GLU A 142 -6.86 39.16 -18.18
C GLU A 142 -6.44 39.83 -16.86
N ASP A 143 -7.34 40.58 -16.23
CA ASP A 143 -7.07 41.25 -14.95
C ASP A 143 -6.92 40.20 -13.83
N ARG A 144 -5.89 40.32 -12.98
CA ARG A 144 -5.70 39.44 -11.80
C ARG A 144 -6.91 39.46 -10.87
N ARG A 145 -7.65 40.57 -10.81
CA ARG A 145 -8.89 40.65 -10.00
C ARG A 145 -10.03 39.82 -10.59
N ALA A 146 -10.01 39.58 -11.90
CA ALA A 146 -11.00 38.79 -12.61
C ALA A 146 -10.76 37.26 -12.53
N VAL A 147 -9.70 36.81 -11.86
CA VAL A 147 -9.41 35.37 -11.63
C VAL A 147 -9.37 35.02 -10.15
N ALA A 148 -9.35 36.02 -9.26
CA ALA A 148 -9.23 35.85 -7.82
C ALA A 148 -10.41 35.11 -7.17
N PHE A 149 -11.57 35.04 -7.85
CA PHE A 149 -12.74 34.28 -7.39
C PHE A 149 -12.65 32.79 -7.71
N MET A 150 -11.79 32.37 -8.65
CA MET A 150 -11.53 30.97 -8.93
C MET A 150 -10.42 30.47 -8.01
N GLN A 151 -10.83 29.92 -6.86
CA GLN A 151 -9.92 29.34 -5.88
C GLN A 151 -10.06 27.81 -5.88
N PRO A 152 -9.44 27.11 -6.85
CA PRO A 152 -9.39 25.66 -6.84
C PRO A 152 -8.77 25.13 -5.54
N HIS A 153 -9.21 23.94 -5.16
CA HIS A 153 -8.65 23.17 -4.05
C HIS A 153 -7.96 21.94 -4.63
N LEU A 154 -6.67 21.78 -4.35
CA LEU A 154 -5.96 20.52 -4.51
C LEU A 154 -6.23 19.68 -3.27
N ILE A 155 -6.93 18.56 -3.45
CA ILE A 155 -7.25 17.63 -2.39
C ILE A 155 -6.39 16.40 -2.61
N THR A 156 -5.46 16.15 -1.70
CA THR A 156 -4.66 14.93 -1.69
C THR A 156 -5.11 14.08 -0.52
N ALA A 157 -5.44 12.81 -0.77
CA ALA A 157 -5.87 11.86 0.23
C ALA A 157 -4.88 10.70 0.34
N ILE A 158 -4.63 10.25 1.56
CA ILE A 158 -3.82 9.07 1.85
C ILE A 158 -4.67 8.03 2.58
N GLY A 159 -4.58 6.79 2.12
CA GLY A 159 -5.15 5.63 2.79
C GLY A 159 -4.06 4.64 3.19
N PHE A 160 -4.32 3.92 4.27
CA PHE A 160 -3.38 2.97 4.87
C PHE A 160 -4.00 1.58 4.90
N SER A 161 -3.19 0.54 4.66
CA SER A 161 -3.63 -0.85 4.77
C SER A 161 -3.86 -1.26 6.23
N ALA A 162 -4.53 -2.40 6.43
CA ALA A 162 -4.84 -2.90 7.78
C ALA A 162 -3.60 -3.34 8.58
N ASP A 163 -2.51 -3.66 7.90
CA ASP A 163 -1.20 -4.03 8.44
C ASP A 163 -0.19 -2.87 8.42
N TYR A 164 -0.66 -1.63 8.19
CA TYR A 164 0.20 -0.46 8.13
C TYR A 164 0.81 -0.13 9.50
N GLU A 165 2.14 -0.05 9.54
CA GLU A 165 2.91 0.39 10.71
C GLU A 165 3.86 1.52 10.35
N ARG A 166 4.11 2.40 11.33
CA ARG A 166 5.01 3.54 11.19
C ARG A 166 5.94 3.68 12.38
N ASP A 167 7.10 4.29 12.15
CA ASP A 167 8.04 4.64 13.20
C ASP A 167 7.62 5.92 13.95
N ALA A 168 8.39 6.29 14.97
CA ALA A 168 8.19 7.53 15.73
C ALA A 168 8.34 8.82 14.89
N SER A 169 8.96 8.72 13.71
CA SER A 169 9.12 9.82 12.75
C SER A 169 8.03 9.83 11.67
N ASN A 170 6.95 9.05 11.84
CA ASN A 170 5.84 8.89 10.92
C ASN A 170 6.21 8.30 9.54
N ARG A 171 7.34 7.61 9.42
CA ARG A 171 7.72 6.88 8.20
C ARG A 171 7.16 5.47 8.22
N ALA A 172 6.76 4.96 7.05
CA ALA A 172 6.25 3.60 6.91
C ALA A 172 7.34 2.57 7.24
N ILE A 173 7.01 1.57 8.06
CA ILE A 173 7.86 0.40 8.35
C ILE A 173 7.34 -0.81 7.57
N SER A 174 6.03 -1.02 7.59
CA SER A 174 5.35 -2.16 6.97
C SER A 174 3.93 -1.79 6.53
N GLY A 175 3.30 -2.65 5.73
CA GLY A 175 1.99 -2.40 5.11
C GLY A 175 2.06 -1.54 3.83
N GLY A 176 0.90 -1.08 3.39
CA GLY A 176 0.71 -0.30 2.17
C GLY A 176 0.10 1.06 2.45
N GLU A 177 0.49 2.04 1.65
CA GLU A 177 -0.15 3.35 1.60
C GLU A 177 -0.50 3.69 0.15
N THR A 178 -1.64 4.33 -0.05
CA THR A 178 -2.13 4.74 -1.37
C THR A 178 -2.52 6.19 -1.33
N TRP A 179 -2.10 6.92 -2.36
CA TRP A 179 -2.28 8.36 -2.49
C TRP A 179 -3.21 8.62 -3.65
N LEU A 180 -4.24 9.44 -3.44
CA LEU A 180 -5.15 9.90 -4.47
C LEU A 180 -5.16 11.43 -4.47
N GLN A 181 -5.28 12.03 -5.65
CA GLN A 181 -5.28 13.47 -5.79
C GLN A 181 -6.41 13.92 -6.72
N SER A 182 -7.08 15.00 -6.33
CA SER A 182 -8.19 15.61 -7.05
C SER A 182 -8.04 17.12 -7.03
N ILE A 183 -8.49 17.77 -8.09
CA ILE A 183 -8.62 19.23 -8.14
C ILE A 183 -10.11 19.55 -8.18
N LEU A 184 -10.58 20.27 -7.17
CA LEU A 184 -11.96 20.69 -7.05
C LEU A 184 -12.05 22.20 -7.28
N ILE A 185 -12.87 22.60 -8.25
CA ILE A 185 -13.26 23.99 -8.47
C ILE A 185 -14.71 24.10 -7.98
N PRO A 186 -14.97 24.79 -6.86
CA PRO A 186 -16.32 24.97 -6.33
C PRO A 186 -17.17 25.93 -7.17
#